data_AF-A0A496T3Q4-F1
#
_entry.id   AF-A0A496T3Q4-F1
#
_cell.length_a   1.000
_cell.length_b   1.000
_cell.length_c   1.000
_cell.angle_alpha   90.00
_cell.angle_beta   90.00
_cell.angle_gamma   90.00
#
_symmetry.space_group_name_H-M   'P 1'
#
loop_
_entity.id
_entity.type
_entity.pdbx_description
1 polymer ?
#
loop_
_entity_poly.entity_id
_entity_poly.type
_entity_poly.pdbx_seq_one_letter_code
_entity_poly.pdbx_strand_id
1 'polypeptide(L)'
;MSTHKYSPVRAPRGSQLTCKGWHQEAAMRMLMNNLDPEVAEKPEELIIYGGSGKAARNWECYHAIVKSLQELENDETLLVQSGKPVGIFKTHIWAPRVLISNAMLVPAWATWDEFRRLEALGLTMYGQMTAGSWIYIGTQGILQGTFETFAAAAQKHFGGDLRGKLLVSGGLGGMGGAQPLAATMNGAAFLGIEVDRARIERRVKTGYCDMISDNLDDALKIVLNAKTNGKAISVGLVGNTADVLPELVRRGIVPDVLTDQTSAHDELNGYVPAGISYEAALELRKSNPEKYIEMAYHSMAAHVRAMLELRQRGAVTFDYGNNIRGQAKKAGIENAFDFPGFVQAYVRPLFCEGRGPFRWVALSGEPEDIYRTDELVLELFPEDQVLKRWITLAREKVKFQGLPARICWLGCGERDKFGVAINELVAKGELKAPIVIGRDHLDCGSVASPNRETEGMRDGSDAIADWPILNALLNAVSGASWVSVHHGGGVGIGLSIHAGQVIVADGTPEAAERLKRVLTNDPGIGIARHADAGYEKAIHTAKAKGVRVPMMRI
;
A
#
# COMPACT_ATOMS: atom_id res chain seq x y z
N MET A 1 -9.40 20.26 26.18
CA MET A 1 -9.62 19.08 25.31
C MET A 1 -11.09 19.09 24.93
N SER A 2 -11.40 19.34 23.66
CA SER A 2 -12.78 19.20 23.16
C SER A 2 -13.19 17.74 23.30
N THR A 3 -14.30 17.49 24.01
CA THR A 3 -14.93 16.18 24.15
C THR A 3 -15.63 15.82 22.84
N HIS A 4 -14.86 15.63 21.76
CA HIS A 4 -15.42 15.14 20.51
C HIS A 4 -15.93 13.71 20.73
N LYS A 5 -17.26 13.55 20.76
CA LYS A 5 -17.91 12.24 20.80
C LYS A 5 -17.81 11.65 19.40
N TYR A 6 -16.99 10.61 19.24
CA TYR A 6 -16.80 9.93 17.95
C TYR A 6 -18.14 9.46 17.36
N SER A 7 -18.33 9.78 16.08
CA SER A 7 -19.41 9.25 15.26
C SER A 7 -18.79 8.56 14.04
N PRO A 8 -19.17 7.31 13.71
CA PRO A 8 -18.64 6.62 12.55
C PRO A 8 -18.76 7.45 11.26
N VAL A 9 -17.63 7.65 10.59
CA VAL A 9 -17.55 8.37 9.31
C VAL A 9 -17.75 7.38 8.17
N ARG A 10 -18.57 7.75 7.18
CA ARG A 10 -18.76 6.99 5.94
C ARG A 10 -18.88 7.96 4.78
N ALA A 11 -18.35 7.58 3.62
CA ALA A 11 -18.45 8.40 2.43
C ALA A 11 -19.90 8.47 1.91
N PRO A 12 -20.40 9.66 1.51
CA PRO A 12 -21.65 9.79 0.79
C PRO A 12 -21.73 8.86 -0.44
N ARG A 13 -22.94 8.41 -0.76
CA ARG A 13 -23.25 7.48 -1.85
C ARG A 13 -24.19 8.13 -2.87
N GLY A 14 -24.34 7.51 -4.04
CA GLY A 14 -25.22 7.98 -5.12
C GLY A 14 -24.71 9.20 -5.87
N SER A 15 -25.56 9.78 -6.71
CA SER A 15 -25.20 10.87 -7.63
C SER A 15 -25.39 12.29 -7.06
N GLN A 16 -25.97 12.43 -5.87
CA GLN A 16 -26.20 13.74 -5.27
C GLN A 16 -24.89 14.34 -4.74
N LEU A 17 -24.60 15.58 -5.15
CA LEU A 17 -23.43 16.33 -4.70
C LEU A 17 -23.70 17.09 -3.40
N THR A 18 -22.66 17.22 -2.58
CA THR A 18 -22.58 18.11 -1.43
C THR A 18 -21.50 19.19 -1.61
N CYS A 19 -20.54 18.96 -2.50
CA CYS A 19 -19.57 19.95 -2.97
C CYS A 19 -20.02 20.62 -4.28
N LYS A 20 -19.29 21.66 -4.71
CA LYS A 20 -19.57 22.43 -5.93
C LYS A 20 -19.21 21.72 -7.25
N GLY A 21 -18.54 20.57 -7.18
CA GLY A 21 -18.13 19.79 -8.35
C GLY A 21 -17.67 18.38 -7.98
N TRP A 22 -17.59 17.51 -8.98
CA TRP A 22 -17.24 16.09 -8.79
C TRP A 22 -15.81 15.87 -8.30
N HIS A 23 -14.87 16.76 -8.65
CA HIS A 23 -13.49 16.63 -8.18
C HIS A 23 -13.36 16.90 -6.67
N GLN A 24 -14.10 17.88 -6.14
CA GLN A 24 -14.16 18.21 -4.72
C GLN A 24 -14.94 17.14 -3.95
N GLU A 25 -16.09 16.72 -4.49
CA GLU A 25 -16.92 15.66 -3.93
C GLU A 25 -16.13 14.35 -3.85
N ALA A 26 -15.38 14.00 -4.89
CA ALA A 26 -14.51 12.83 -4.92
C ALA A 26 -13.46 12.86 -3.80
N ALA A 27 -12.74 13.98 -3.66
CA ALA A 27 -11.74 14.14 -2.60
C ALA A 27 -12.38 14.01 -1.20
N MET A 28 -13.56 14.60 -1.00
CA MET A 28 -14.29 14.50 0.27
C MET A 28 -14.77 13.07 0.56
N ARG A 29 -15.40 12.41 -0.42
CA ARG A 29 -15.84 11.02 -0.31
C ARG A 29 -14.65 10.10 -0.04
N MET A 30 -13.53 10.29 -0.71
CA MET A 30 -12.36 9.46 -0.48
C MET A 30 -11.71 9.70 0.89
N LEU A 31 -11.68 10.94 1.38
CA LEU A 31 -11.28 11.24 2.78
C LEU A 31 -12.17 10.49 3.78
N MET A 32 -13.49 10.53 3.57
CA MET A 32 -14.45 9.84 4.43
C MET A 32 -14.37 8.32 4.29
N ASN A 33 -14.10 7.81 3.09
CA ASN A 33 -13.92 6.38 2.84
C ASN A 33 -12.69 5.83 3.56
N ASN A 34 -11.60 6.60 3.59
CA ASN A 34 -10.43 6.24 4.37
C ASN A 34 -10.77 6.00 5.84
N LEU A 35 -11.73 6.73 6.42
CA LEU A 35 -12.17 6.62 7.83
C LEU A 35 -13.35 5.67 8.04
N ASP A 36 -13.82 4.99 7.00
CA ASP A 36 -14.93 4.05 7.12
C ASP A 36 -14.54 2.89 8.09
N PRO A 37 -15.39 2.51 9.07
CA PRO A 37 -15.09 1.40 9.99
C PRO A 37 -14.81 0.05 9.32
N GLU A 38 -15.29 -0.15 8.09
CA GLU A 38 -14.99 -1.35 7.31
C GLU A 38 -13.58 -1.29 6.69
N VAL A 39 -13.08 -0.07 6.48
CA VAL A 39 -11.83 0.23 5.76
C VAL A 39 -10.66 0.45 6.74
N ALA A 40 -10.78 1.41 7.65
CA ALA A 40 -9.72 1.84 8.55
C ALA A 40 -9.44 0.82 9.68
N GLU A 41 -8.19 0.75 10.12
CA GLU A 41 -7.83 -0.05 11.31
C GLU A 41 -8.39 0.55 12.60
N LYS A 42 -8.29 1.87 12.81
CA LYS A 42 -8.71 2.55 14.04
C LYS A 42 -9.24 3.97 13.75
N PRO A 43 -10.39 4.10 13.08
CA PRO A 43 -10.90 5.37 12.55
C PRO A 43 -11.23 6.43 13.60
N GLU A 44 -11.57 6.03 14.83
CA GLU A 44 -11.86 6.94 15.94
C GLU A 44 -10.64 7.80 16.34
N GLU A 45 -9.43 7.32 16.05
CA GLU A 45 -8.16 8.02 16.20
C GLU A 45 -7.61 8.58 14.88
N LEU A 46 -8.44 8.57 13.83
CA LEU A 46 -8.11 8.93 12.44
C LEU A 46 -7.07 8.02 11.78
N ILE A 47 -6.73 6.88 12.40
CA ILE A 47 -5.69 5.96 11.94
C ILE A 47 -6.27 5.00 10.92
N ILE A 48 -5.66 5.01 9.73
CA ILE A 48 -6.08 4.19 8.60
C ILE A 48 -5.33 2.86 8.59
N TYR A 49 -3.99 2.89 8.55
CA TYR A 49 -3.14 1.68 8.58
C TYR A 49 -1.66 2.02 8.85
N GLY A 50 -0.82 0.99 8.99
CA GLY A 50 0.64 1.13 8.95
C GLY A 50 1.24 1.83 10.16
N GLY A 51 0.80 1.47 11.37
CA GLY A 51 1.17 2.17 12.60
C GLY A 51 0.24 3.36 12.83
N SER A 52 0.79 4.58 12.85
CA SER A 52 0.06 5.83 13.11
C SER A 52 -0.37 6.59 11.85
N GLY A 53 -0.45 5.92 10.68
CA GLY A 53 -0.82 6.55 9.41
C GLY A 53 -2.25 7.09 9.45
N LYS A 54 -2.42 8.42 9.39
CA LYS A 54 -3.72 9.11 9.58
C LYS A 54 -4.25 9.79 8.31
N ALA A 55 -5.56 9.99 8.26
CA ALA A 55 -6.23 10.73 7.18
C ALA A 55 -6.24 12.25 7.37
N ALA A 56 -6.25 12.72 8.61
CA ALA A 56 -6.17 14.13 9.00
C ALA A 56 -5.44 14.25 10.35
N ARG A 57 -4.87 15.42 10.64
CA ARG A 57 -3.99 15.60 11.80
C ARG A 57 -4.69 15.35 13.13
N ASN A 58 -5.91 15.87 13.22
CA ASN A 58 -6.83 15.74 14.34
C ASN A 58 -8.26 16.03 13.85
N TRP A 59 -9.26 15.82 14.70
CA TRP A 59 -10.67 15.97 14.33
C TRP A 59 -11.03 17.40 13.90
N GLU A 60 -10.43 18.42 14.50
CA GLU A 60 -10.61 19.81 14.07
C GLU A 60 -10.15 20.02 12.62
N CYS A 61 -8.97 19.51 12.28
CA CYS A 61 -8.45 19.55 10.90
C CYS A 61 -9.34 18.75 9.95
N TYR A 62 -9.85 17.57 10.35
CA TYR A 62 -10.79 16.80 9.54
C TYR A 62 -12.04 17.60 9.19
N HIS A 63 -12.70 18.19 10.19
CA HIS A 63 -13.91 18.98 9.96
C HIS A 63 -13.63 20.22 9.09
N ALA A 64 -12.49 20.87 9.30
CA ALA A 64 -12.07 21.99 8.47
C ALA A 64 -11.83 21.56 7.02
N ILE A 65 -11.20 20.40 6.76
CA ILE A 65 -11.00 19.87 5.40
C ILE A 65 -12.34 19.61 4.72
N VAL A 66 -13.27 18.92 5.40
CA VAL A 66 -14.60 18.64 4.85
C VAL A 66 -15.32 19.92 4.47
N LYS A 67 -15.36 20.91 5.37
CA LYS A 67 -15.97 22.21 5.10
C LYS A 67 -15.29 22.92 3.92
N SER A 68 -13.96 22.96 3.90
CA SER A 68 -13.21 23.57 2.79
C SER A 68 -13.55 22.91 1.46
N LEU A 69 -13.63 21.58 1.39
CA LEU A 69 -13.99 20.87 0.15
C LEU A 69 -15.42 21.14 -0.32
N GLN A 70 -16.36 21.33 0.61
CA GLN A 70 -17.75 21.70 0.28
C GLN A 70 -17.84 23.10 -0.31
N GLU A 71 -17.00 24.02 0.14
CA GLU A 71 -17.00 25.44 -0.27
C GLU A 71 -16.08 25.72 -1.48
N LEU A 72 -15.11 24.84 -1.78
CA LEU A 72 -14.06 25.03 -2.79
C LEU A 72 -14.61 25.15 -4.23
N GLU A 73 -14.22 26.21 -4.93
CA GLU A 73 -14.59 26.44 -6.32
C GLU A 73 -13.82 25.53 -7.30
N ASN A 74 -14.28 25.47 -8.56
CA ASN A 74 -13.66 24.64 -9.61
C ASN A 74 -12.30 25.18 -10.09
N ASP A 75 -12.01 26.46 -9.87
CA ASP A 75 -10.74 27.09 -10.20
C ASP A 75 -9.85 27.34 -8.96
N GLU A 76 -10.22 26.80 -7.81
CA GLU A 76 -9.45 26.89 -6.57
C GLU A 76 -8.69 25.60 -6.25
N THR A 77 -7.65 25.72 -5.43
CA THR A 77 -6.84 24.61 -4.90
C THR A 77 -6.68 24.74 -3.39
N LEU A 78 -7.07 23.69 -2.66
CA LEU A 78 -6.82 23.53 -1.23
C LEU A 78 -5.41 22.98 -0.97
N LEU A 79 -4.68 23.60 -0.06
CA LEU A 79 -3.38 23.11 0.41
C LEU A 79 -3.54 22.38 1.76
N VAL A 80 -3.09 21.13 1.81
CA VAL A 80 -3.08 20.31 3.03
C VAL A 80 -1.64 20.03 3.45
N GLN A 81 -1.24 20.58 4.59
CA GLN A 81 0.07 20.36 5.20
C GLN A 81 -0.08 19.39 6.37
N SER A 82 0.57 18.23 6.32
CA SER A 82 0.52 17.18 7.35
C SER A 82 -0.90 17.00 7.93
N GLY A 83 -1.87 16.75 7.06
CA GLY A 83 -3.27 16.54 7.43
C GLY A 83 -4.03 17.76 7.97
N LYS A 84 -3.54 18.98 7.77
CA LYS A 84 -4.19 20.25 8.16
C LYS A 84 -4.49 21.11 6.91
N PRO A 85 -5.70 21.66 6.72
CA PRO A 85 -6.00 22.58 5.64
C PRO A 85 -5.41 23.96 5.97
N VAL A 86 -4.41 24.42 5.21
CA VAL A 86 -3.63 25.62 5.56
C VAL A 86 -3.88 26.83 4.66
N GLY A 87 -4.50 26.64 3.51
CA GLY A 87 -4.84 27.75 2.61
C GLY A 87 -5.59 27.27 1.37
N ILE A 88 -6.36 28.18 0.78
CA ILE A 88 -7.02 28.00 -0.51
C ILE A 88 -6.54 29.12 -1.41
N PHE A 89 -6.14 28.78 -2.64
CA PHE A 89 -5.65 29.74 -3.62
C PHE A 89 -6.37 29.56 -4.94
N LYS A 90 -6.65 30.68 -5.61
CA LYS A 90 -7.14 30.67 -6.98
C LYS A 90 -6.05 30.17 -7.92
N THR A 91 -6.43 29.24 -8.79
CA THR A 91 -5.59 28.56 -9.77
C THR A 91 -6.30 28.57 -11.12
N HIS A 92 -6.73 27.41 -11.62
CA HIS A 92 -7.53 27.27 -12.83
C HIS A 92 -8.21 25.90 -12.84
N ILE A 93 -9.21 25.72 -13.69
CA ILE A 93 -9.98 24.47 -13.74
C ILE A 93 -9.08 23.25 -13.94
N TRP A 94 -8.07 23.32 -14.82
CA TRP A 94 -7.14 22.22 -15.10
C TRP A 94 -6.19 21.84 -13.96
N ALA A 95 -6.07 22.66 -12.91
CA ALA A 95 -5.19 22.34 -11.78
C ALA A 95 -5.83 21.25 -10.90
N PRO A 96 -5.06 20.63 -9.99
CA PRO A 96 -5.63 19.82 -8.92
C PRO A 96 -6.50 20.65 -7.99
N ARG A 97 -7.57 20.06 -7.44
CA ARG A 97 -8.38 20.69 -6.39
C ARG A 97 -7.70 20.64 -5.02
N VAL A 98 -6.80 19.67 -4.81
CA VAL A 98 -6.07 19.52 -3.55
C VAL A 98 -4.60 19.21 -3.82
N LEU A 99 -3.71 19.90 -3.11
CA LEU A 99 -2.28 19.59 -3.03
C LEU A 99 -1.91 19.24 -1.60
N ILE A 100 -1.25 18.10 -1.42
CA ILE A 100 -0.98 17.52 -0.11
C ILE A 100 0.54 17.35 0.10
N SER A 101 1.04 17.78 1.25
CA SER A 101 2.42 17.49 1.68
C SER A 101 2.42 17.01 3.14
N ASN A 102 2.75 15.74 3.36
CA ASN A 102 2.65 15.10 4.68
C ASN A 102 4.00 14.59 5.20
N ALA A 103 4.29 14.84 6.48
CA ALA A 103 5.47 14.36 7.21
C ALA A 103 6.84 14.76 6.62
N MET A 104 6.88 15.73 5.69
CA MET A 104 8.13 16.25 5.14
C MET A 104 8.95 16.95 6.23
N LEU A 105 10.19 16.50 6.40
CA LEU A 105 11.17 17.09 7.33
C LEU A 105 12.45 17.38 6.54
N VAL A 106 13.18 18.41 6.95
CA VAL A 106 14.52 18.68 6.41
C VAL A 106 15.42 17.46 6.70
N PRO A 107 16.25 16.97 5.76
CA PRO A 107 16.89 15.65 5.87
C PRO A 107 17.63 15.38 7.19
N ALA A 108 18.37 16.35 7.74
CA ALA A 108 19.09 16.17 9.01
C ALA A 108 18.17 16.01 10.24
N TRP A 109 16.89 16.39 10.11
CA TRP A 109 15.85 16.29 11.13
C TRP A 109 14.86 15.16 10.83
N ALA A 110 15.06 14.41 9.75
CA ALA A 110 14.20 13.32 9.33
C ALA A 110 14.40 12.05 10.18
N THR A 111 14.12 12.16 11.49
CA THR A 111 14.21 11.07 12.46
C THR A 111 12.86 10.86 13.16
N TRP A 112 12.64 9.66 13.71
CA TRP A 112 11.44 9.38 14.49
C TRP A 112 11.34 10.25 15.75
N ASP A 113 12.45 10.57 16.41
CA ASP A 113 12.45 11.38 17.63
C ASP A 113 11.95 12.80 17.35
N GLU A 114 12.47 13.44 16.31
CA GLU A 114 12.02 14.78 15.91
C GLU A 114 10.58 14.75 15.38
N PHE A 115 10.22 13.73 14.60
CA PHE A 115 8.84 13.55 14.16
C PHE A 115 7.87 13.44 15.35
N ARG A 116 8.19 12.61 16.35
CA ARG A 116 7.36 12.40 17.55
C ARG A 116 7.28 13.67 18.39
N ARG A 117 8.38 14.43 18.53
CA ARG A 117 8.37 15.75 19.18
C ARG A 117 7.40 16.71 18.50
N LEU A 118 7.45 16.81 17.17
CA LEU A 118 6.56 17.67 16.39
C LEU A 118 5.10 17.17 16.42
N GLU A 119 4.88 15.87 16.42
CA GLU A 119 3.54 15.27 16.54
C GLU A 119 2.93 15.57 17.92
N ALA A 120 3.70 15.44 19.00
CA ALA A 120 3.26 15.79 20.35
C ALA A 120 2.91 17.28 20.49
N LEU A 121 3.56 18.15 19.72
CA LEU A 121 3.21 19.58 19.64
C LEU A 121 2.02 19.88 18.71
N GLY A 122 1.43 18.86 18.06
CA GLY A 122 0.33 19.04 17.11
C GLY A 122 0.73 19.67 15.77
N LEU A 123 2.01 19.62 15.41
CA LEU A 123 2.58 20.33 14.25
C LEU A 123 2.71 19.46 12.99
N THR A 124 2.65 18.13 13.14
CA THR A 124 2.76 17.19 12.01
C THR A 124 1.81 16.00 12.14
N MET A 125 1.80 15.13 11.13
CA MET A 125 0.99 13.93 11.00
C MET A 125 1.72 12.95 10.11
N TYR A 126 1.73 11.66 10.47
CA TYR A 126 2.25 10.62 9.61
C TYR A 126 1.22 10.27 8.54
N GLY A 127 1.53 10.56 7.28
CA GLY A 127 0.61 10.33 6.16
C GLY A 127 0.65 8.90 5.61
N GLN A 128 1.61 8.08 6.03
CA GLN A 128 1.97 6.83 5.35
C GLN A 128 2.06 7.11 3.82
N MET A 129 1.48 6.28 2.98
CA MET A 129 1.31 6.46 1.55
C MET A 129 -0.12 6.92 1.29
N THR A 130 -1.10 6.01 1.36
CA THR A 130 -2.49 6.29 0.96
C THR A 130 -3.41 6.76 2.10
N ALA A 131 -2.90 6.81 3.34
CA ALA A 131 -3.68 7.26 4.49
C ALA A 131 -3.94 8.77 4.41
N GLY A 132 -2.87 9.56 4.31
CA GLY A 132 -2.95 11.03 4.25
C GLY A 132 -3.25 11.60 2.87
N SER A 133 -3.34 10.75 1.83
CA SER A 133 -3.64 11.15 0.44
C SER A 133 -4.98 10.61 -0.08
N TRP A 134 -5.77 10.01 0.81
CA TRP A 134 -7.19 9.67 0.58
C TRP A 134 -7.40 8.76 -0.63
N ILE A 135 -6.69 7.63 -0.67
CA ILE A 135 -6.86 6.63 -1.74
C ILE A 135 -6.69 5.19 -1.21
N TYR A 136 -7.00 4.98 0.07
CA TYR A 136 -6.98 3.66 0.68
C TYR A 136 -8.31 2.94 0.44
N ILE A 137 -8.23 1.67 0.06
CA ILE A 137 -9.37 0.84 -0.35
C ILE A 137 -9.45 -0.44 0.47
N GLY A 138 -9.03 -0.36 1.73
CA GLY A 138 -8.90 -1.50 2.62
C GLY A 138 -7.73 -2.41 2.22
N THR A 139 -7.79 -3.65 2.69
CA THR A 139 -6.75 -4.66 2.49
C THR A 139 -6.53 -5.01 1.02
N GLN A 140 -7.55 -4.78 0.17
CA GLN A 140 -7.44 -5.00 -1.28
C GLN A 140 -6.32 -4.17 -1.91
N GLY A 141 -5.99 -2.98 -1.38
CA GLY A 141 -5.04 -2.06 -2.01
C GLY A 141 -3.64 -2.65 -2.26
N ILE A 142 -3.20 -3.59 -1.44
CA ILE A 142 -1.91 -4.29 -1.58
C ILE A 142 -2.06 -5.73 -2.09
N LEU A 143 -3.29 -6.27 -2.13
CA LEU A 143 -3.54 -7.69 -2.40
C LEU A 143 -2.93 -8.15 -3.71
N GLN A 144 -3.10 -7.40 -4.80
CA GLN A 144 -2.51 -7.79 -6.07
C GLN A 144 -0.98 -7.72 -6.03
N GLY A 145 -0.38 -6.70 -5.40
CA GLY A 145 1.08 -6.64 -5.28
C GLY A 145 1.65 -7.86 -4.56
N THR A 146 0.94 -8.34 -3.53
CA THR A 146 1.29 -9.57 -2.79
C THR A 146 1.04 -10.83 -3.61
N PHE A 147 -0.07 -10.88 -4.35
CA PHE A 147 -0.35 -11.96 -5.28
C PHE A 147 0.73 -12.07 -6.36
N GLU A 148 1.12 -10.95 -7.00
CA GLU A 148 2.16 -10.88 -8.03
C GLU A 148 3.53 -11.24 -7.48
N THR A 149 3.86 -10.80 -6.26
CA THR A 149 5.12 -11.17 -5.60
C THR A 149 5.20 -12.67 -5.38
N PHE A 150 4.14 -13.28 -4.84
CA PHE A 150 4.12 -14.72 -4.60
C PHE A 150 4.05 -15.52 -5.91
N ALA A 151 3.34 -15.04 -6.93
CA ALA A 151 3.33 -15.64 -8.26
C ALA A 151 4.72 -15.59 -8.93
N ALA A 152 5.42 -14.46 -8.82
CA ALA A 152 6.79 -14.32 -9.33
C ALA A 152 7.80 -15.20 -8.56
N ALA A 153 7.63 -15.33 -7.24
CA ALA A 153 8.41 -16.27 -6.45
C ALA A 153 8.12 -17.73 -6.85
N ALA A 154 6.86 -18.08 -7.09
CA ALA A 154 6.44 -19.37 -7.62
C ALA A 154 7.10 -19.67 -8.97
N GLN A 155 7.06 -18.70 -9.89
CA GLN A 155 7.66 -18.83 -11.22
C GLN A 155 9.18 -19.05 -11.15
N LYS A 156 9.86 -18.29 -10.28
CA LYS A 156 11.32 -18.32 -10.15
C LYS A 156 11.84 -19.59 -9.48
N HIS A 157 11.13 -20.11 -8.48
CA HIS A 157 11.67 -21.15 -7.59
C HIS A 157 10.89 -22.47 -7.59
N PHE A 158 9.63 -22.48 -8.04
CA PHE A 158 8.71 -23.62 -7.86
C PHE A 158 7.92 -24.00 -9.12
N GLY A 159 8.34 -23.51 -10.31
CA GLY A 159 7.69 -23.87 -11.57
C GLY A 159 6.33 -23.20 -11.83
N GLY A 160 6.02 -22.11 -11.12
CA GLY A 160 4.85 -21.26 -11.38
C GLY A 160 3.62 -21.52 -10.51
N ASP A 161 3.65 -22.50 -9.61
CA ASP A 161 2.54 -22.84 -8.70
C ASP A 161 3.08 -23.04 -7.27
N LEU A 162 2.37 -22.53 -6.24
CA LEU A 162 2.70 -22.77 -4.82
C LEU A 162 1.90 -23.93 -4.21
N ARG A 163 1.17 -24.70 -5.01
CA ARG A 163 0.52 -25.92 -4.56
C ARG A 163 1.51 -26.88 -3.90
N GLY A 164 1.15 -27.33 -2.70
CA GLY A 164 1.99 -28.19 -1.90
C GLY A 164 3.23 -27.50 -1.30
N LYS A 165 3.20 -26.16 -1.22
CA LYS A 165 4.18 -25.33 -0.51
C LYS A 165 3.59 -24.73 0.75
N LEU A 166 4.43 -24.55 1.75
CA LEU A 166 4.17 -23.80 2.97
C LEU A 166 4.81 -22.41 2.86
N LEU A 167 3.98 -21.38 3.00
CA LEU A 167 4.39 -20.00 3.13
C LEU A 167 4.17 -19.54 4.57
N VAL A 168 5.20 -18.95 5.19
CA VAL A 168 5.13 -18.40 6.55
C VAL A 168 5.41 -16.90 6.51
N SER A 169 4.63 -16.12 7.25
CA SER A 169 4.86 -14.69 7.42
C SER A 169 4.37 -14.15 8.76
N GLY A 170 4.89 -13.00 9.19
CA GLY A 170 4.37 -12.22 10.31
C GLY A 170 3.50 -11.03 9.87
N GLY A 171 2.59 -10.62 10.76
CA GLY A 171 1.76 -9.41 10.64
C GLY A 171 0.49 -9.59 9.82
N LEU A 172 -0.68 -9.45 10.47
CA LEU A 172 -2.01 -9.52 9.83
C LEU A 172 -2.79 -8.21 10.02
N GLY A 173 -2.09 -7.07 9.91
CA GLY A 173 -2.67 -5.72 9.95
C GLY A 173 -3.45 -5.35 8.67
N GLY A 174 -3.69 -4.05 8.43
CA GLY A 174 -4.48 -3.59 7.27
C GLY A 174 -3.90 -4.04 5.93
N MET A 175 -2.58 -3.94 5.77
CA MET A 175 -1.83 -4.43 4.60
C MET A 175 -1.39 -5.88 4.77
N GLY A 176 -0.83 -6.22 5.94
CA GLY A 176 -0.44 -7.58 6.37
C GLY A 176 -1.52 -8.65 6.16
N GLY A 177 -2.77 -8.26 6.36
CA GLY A 177 -3.93 -9.12 6.19
C GLY A 177 -4.19 -9.57 4.75
N ALA A 178 -3.50 -9.01 3.75
CA ALA A 178 -3.62 -9.46 2.35
C ALA A 178 -2.79 -10.71 2.05
N GLN A 179 -1.76 -10.99 2.87
CA GLN A 179 -0.83 -12.11 2.66
C GLN A 179 -1.51 -13.49 2.62
N PRO A 180 -2.45 -13.83 3.53
CA PRO A 180 -3.06 -15.15 3.51
C PRO A 180 -3.87 -15.40 2.23
N LEU A 181 -4.70 -14.44 1.83
CA LEU A 181 -5.48 -14.54 0.58
C LEU A 181 -4.59 -14.57 -0.67
N ALA A 182 -3.54 -13.74 -0.74
CA ALA A 182 -2.60 -13.77 -1.85
C ALA A 182 -1.88 -15.11 -1.97
N ALA A 183 -1.52 -15.73 -0.84
CA ALA A 183 -0.87 -17.03 -0.80
C ALA A 183 -1.82 -18.15 -1.26
N THR A 184 -3.07 -18.16 -0.79
CA THR A 184 -4.05 -19.18 -1.18
C THR A 184 -4.52 -19.02 -2.64
N MET A 185 -4.61 -17.79 -3.16
CA MET A 185 -4.83 -17.54 -4.61
C MET A 185 -3.70 -18.07 -5.49
N ASN A 186 -2.49 -18.26 -4.93
CA ASN A 186 -1.34 -18.91 -5.57
C ASN A 186 -1.20 -20.40 -5.22
N GLY A 187 -2.14 -20.99 -4.48
CA GLY A 187 -2.17 -22.42 -4.19
C GLY A 187 -1.47 -22.85 -2.89
N ALA A 188 -0.85 -21.91 -2.15
CA ALA A 188 -0.05 -22.24 -0.97
C ALA A 188 -0.91 -22.59 0.25
N ALA A 189 -0.35 -23.43 1.13
CA ALA A 189 -0.72 -23.45 2.54
C ALA A 189 0.02 -22.30 3.24
N PHE A 190 -0.70 -21.47 4.01
CA PHE A 190 -0.18 -20.25 4.62
C PHE A 190 -0.32 -20.27 6.14
N LEU A 191 0.74 -19.89 6.84
CA LEU A 191 0.77 -19.63 8.27
C LEU A 191 1.14 -18.16 8.51
N GLY A 192 0.18 -17.37 9.01
CA GLY A 192 0.38 -15.96 9.37
C GLY A 192 0.46 -15.78 10.87
N ILE A 193 1.53 -15.19 11.38
CA ILE A 193 1.74 -14.99 12.81
C ILE A 193 1.32 -13.56 13.18
N GLU A 194 0.40 -13.40 14.11
CA GLU A 194 -0.07 -12.09 14.56
C GLU A 194 -0.32 -12.13 16.08
N VAL A 195 0.19 -11.12 16.78
CA VAL A 195 0.13 -11.08 18.24
C VAL A 195 -1.22 -10.59 18.74
N ASP A 196 -1.91 -9.77 17.96
CA ASP A 196 -3.24 -9.25 18.28
C ASP A 196 -4.34 -10.13 17.67
N ARG A 197 -4.99 -10.95 18.51
CA ARG A 197 -6.12 -11.81 18.11
C ARG A 197 -7.18 -11.07 17.30
N ALA A 198 -7.55 -9.85 17.70
CA ALA A 198 -8.62 -9.10 17.06
C ALA A 198 -8.29 -8.79 15.59
N ARG A 199 -7.00 -8.70 15.26
CA ARG A 199 -6.57 -8.52 13.87
C ARG A 199 -6.83 -9.76 13.03
N ILE A 200 -6.54 -10.95 13.55
CA ILE A 200 -6.81 -12.22 12.84
C ILE A 200 -8.32 -12.41 12.65
N GLU A 201 -9.11 -12.20 13.70
CA GLU A 201 -10.58 -12.31 13.65
C GLU A 201 -11.19 -11.40 12.58
N ARG A 202 -10.70 -10.15 12.47
CA ARG A 202 -11.13 -9.22 11.42
C ARG A 202 -10.83 -9.77 10.03
N ARG A 203 -9.71 -10.48 9.83
CA ARG A 203 -9.26 -11.01 8.52
C ARG A 203 -10.05 -12.25 8.14
N VAL A 204 -10.42 -13.06 9.14
CA VAL A 204 -11.39 -14.15 8.96
C VAL A 204 -12.76 -13.60 8.57
N LYS A 205 -13.26 -12.58 9.30
CA LYS A 205 -14.55 -11.95 9.00
C LYS A 205 -14.61 -11.36 7.58
N THR A 206 -13.55 -10.70 7.14
CA THR A 206 -13.46 -10.11 5.79
C THR A 206 -13.13 -11.12 4.69
N GLY A 207 -12.88 -12.40 5.02
CA GLY A 207 -12.57 -13.45 4.05
C GLY A 207 -11.14 -13.43 3.51
N TYR A 208 -10.23 -12.72 4.18
CA TYR A 208 -8.81 -12.64 3.83
C TYR A 208 -7.94 -13.71 4.51
N CYS A 209 -8.48 -14.41 5.51
CA CYS A 209 -7.87 -15.55 6.19
C CYS A 209 -8.95 -16.61 6.44
N ASP A 210 -8.64 -17.91 6.33
CA ASP A 210 -9.66 -18.95 6.45
C ASP A 210 -10.00 -19.27 7.91
N MET A 211 -9.00 -19.31 8.78
CA MET A 211 -9.17 -19.66 10.18
C MET A 211 -8.12 -19.04 11.10
N ILE A 212 -8.41 -19.11 12.40
CA ILE A 212 -7.55 -18.69 13.50
C ILE A 212 -7.15 -19.91 14.33
N SER A 213 -5.95 -19.89 14.89
CA SER A 213 -5.48 -20.83 15.90
C SER A 213 -4.69 -20.11 16.99
N ASP A 214 -4.79 -20.61 18.21
CA ASP A 214 -4.08 -20.10 19.38
C ASP A 214 -2.92 -21.00 19.81
N ASN A 215 -2.67 -22.05 19.05
CA ASN A 215 -1.71 -23.08 19.36
C ASN A 215 -0.86 -23.40 18.13
N LEU A 216 0.46 -23.29 18.27
CA LEU A 216 1.41 -23.53 17.19
C LEU A 216 1.34 -24.98 16.66
N ASP A 217 1.14 -25.97 17.53
CA ASP A 217 1.08 -27.38 17.14
C ASP A 217 -0.16 -27.65 16.27
N ASP A 218 -1.32 -27.11 16.65
CA ASP A 218 -2.55 -27.23 15.89
C ASP A 218 -2.44 -26.51 14.54
N ALA A 219 -1.91 -25.28 14.54
CA ALA A 219 -1.68 -24.51 13.31
C ALA A 219 -0.74 -25.26 12.35
N LEU A 220 0.39 -25.78 12.85
CA LEU A 220 1.33 -26.57 12.07
C LEU A 220 0.71 -27.84 11.52
N LYS A 221 -0.07 -28.57 12.32
CA LYS A 221 -0.78 -29.77 11.89
C LYS A 221 -1.69 -29.48 10.69
N ILE A 222 -2.41 -28.36 10.72
CA ILE A 222 -3.30 -27.95 9.63
C ILE A 222 -2.50 -27.61 8.36
N VAL A 223 -1.53 -26.70 8.45
CA VAL A 223 -0.80 -26.22 7.26
C VAL A 223 0.12 -27.28 6.66
N LEU A 224 0.72 -28.16 7.47
CA LEU A 224 1.56 -29.27 6.96
C LEU A 224 0.72 -30.37 6.32
N ASN A 225 -0.48 -30.65 6.83
CA ASN A 225 -1.43 -31.54 6.17
C ASN A 225 -1.88 -30.96 4.82
N ALA A 226 -2.24 -29.67 4.80
CA ALA A 226 -2.62 -28.98 3.56
C ALA A 226 -1.48 -28.95 2.54
N LYS A 227 -0.25 -28.69 2.98
CA LYS A 227 0.98 -28.81 2.16
C LYS A 227 1.08 -30.22 1.55
N THR A 228 0.96 -31.26 2.36
CA THR A 228 1.08 -32.66 1.88
C THR A 228 -0.01 -33.02 0.86
N ASN A 229 -1.22 -32.49 1.04
CA ASN A 229 -2.37 -32.77 0.19
C ASN A 229 -2.57 -31.77 -0.96
N GLY A 230 -1.63 -30.82 -1.16
CA GLY A 230 -1.72 -29.80 -2.20
C GLY A 230 -2.96 -28.89 -2.08
N LYS A 231 -3.44 -28.63 -0.87
CA LYS A 231 -4.60 -27.78 -0.61
C LYS A 231 -4.17 -26.36 -0.22
N ALA A 232 -4.80 -25.36 -0.83
CA ALA A 232 -4.66 -23.97 -0.42
C ALA A 232 -5.50 -23.71 0.84
N ILE A 233 -4.85 -23.25 1.90
CA ILE A 233 -5.51 -22.87 3.16
C ILE A 233 -4.65 -21.85 3.90
N SER A 234 -5.29 -20.94 4.64
CA SER A 234 -4.62 -19.95 5.47
C SER A 234 -5.01 -20.06 6.94
N VAL A 235 -4.00 -20.12 7.81
CA VAL A 235 -4.17 -20.14 9.26
C VAL A 235 -3.47 -18.93 9.86
N GLY A 236 -4.24 -18.08 10.55
CA GLY A 236 -3.70 -17.04 11.41
C GLY A 236 -3.41 -17.60 12.80
N LEU A 237 -2.15 -17.61 13.21
CA LEU A 237 -1.70 -18.03 14.54
C LEU A 237 -1.59 -16.81 15.47
N VAL A 238 -2.29 -16.85 16.59
CA VAL A 238 -2.11 -15.89 17.69
C VAL A 238 -0.75 -16.16 18.35
N GLY A 239 0.21 -15.26 18.15
CA GLY A 239 1.56 -15.41 18.68
C GLY A 239 2.51 -14.28 18.24
N ASN A 240 3.67 -14.20 18.88
CA ASN A 240 4.70 -13.23 18.51
C ASN A 240 5.66 -13.85 17.47
N THR A 241 5.86 -13.20 16.33
CA THR A 241 6.75 -13.69 15.28
C THR A 241 8.19 -13.90 15.75
N ALA A 242 8.66 -13.06 16.69
CA ALA A 242 9.98 -13.19 17.31
C ALA A 242 10.11 -14.37 18.29
N ASP A 243 8.99 -15.02 18.67
CA ASP A 243 9.00 -16.28 19.42
C ASP A 243 8.76 -17.48 18.49
N VAL A 244 7.82 -17.36 17.55
CA VAL A 244 7.40 -18.46 16.68
C VAL A 244 8.48 -18.84 15.66
N LEU A 245 9.13 -17.89 14.98
CA LEU A 245 10.15 -18.26 13.98
C LEU A 245 11.38 -18.95 14.59
N PRO A 246 11.94 -18.48 15.74
CA PRO A 246 12.97 -19.25 16.44
C PRO A 246 12.50 -20.66 16.85
N GLU A 247 11.23 -20.82 17.20
CA GLU A 247 10.67 -22.13 17.52
C GLU A 247 10.57 -23.05 16.28
N LEU A 248 10.22 -22.52 15.10
CA LEU A 248 10.29 -23.28 13.84
C LEU A 248 11.71 -23.75 13.54
N VAL A 249 12.70 -22.87 13.74
CA VAL A 249 14.13 -23.22 13.63
C VAL A 249 14.49 -24.37 14.57
N ARG A 250 14.09 -24.28 15.85
CA ARG A 250 14.37 -25.32 16.87
C ARG A 250 13.74 -26.66 16.50
N ARG A 251 12.54 -26.65 15.93
CA ARG A 251 11.80 -27.85 15.50
C ARG A 251 12.26 -28.41 14.14
N GLY A 252 13.14 -27.72 13.44
CA GLY A 252 13.58 -28.12 12.09
C GLY A 252 12.49 -27.97 11.02
N ILE A 253 11.50 -27.09 11.25
CA ILE A 253 10.41 -26.85 10.30
C ILE A 253 10.83 -25.71 9.37
N VAL A 254 11.16 -26.06 8.13
CA VAL A 254 11.59 -25.10 7.11
C VAL A 254 10.41 -24.80 6.18
N PRO A 255 9.91 -23.55 6.11
CA PRO A 255 8.93 -23.17 5.12
C PRO A 255 9.55 -23.12 3.73
N ASP A 256 8.75 -23.28 2.69
CA ASP A 256 9.22 -23.15 1.30
C ASP A 256 9.43 -21.67 0.96
N VAL A 257 8.53 -20.79 1.42
CA VAL A 257 8.60 -19.33 1.27
C VAL A 257 8.47 -18.66 2.63
N LEU A 258 9.35 -17.70 2.93
CA LEU A 258 9.38 -16.96 4.19
C LEU A 258 9.49 -15.46 3.93
N THR A 259 8.66 -14.68 4.61
CA THR A 259 8.68 -13.22 4.54
C THR A 259 8.16 -12.62 5.85
N ASP A 260 8.04 -11.30 5.94
CA ASP A 260 7.43 -10.60 7.07
C ASP A 260 6.75 -9.29 6.64
N GLN A 261 5.60 -8.99 7.26
CA GLN A 261 4.88 -7.72 7.11
C GLN A 261 4.36 -7.17 8.45
N THR A 262 5.06 -7.45 9.56
CA THR A 262 4.87 -6.68 10.79
C THR A 262 5.16 -5.19 10.54
N SER A 263 4.68 -4.29 11.41
CA SER A 263 4.97 -2.86 11.26
C SER A 263 6.35 -2.49 11.84
N ALA A 264 7.41 -3.18 11.40
CA ALA A 264 8.78 -2.97 11.89
C ALA A 264 9.33 -1.55 11.65
N HIS A 265 8.73 -0.79 10.73
CA HIS A 265 9.10 0.59 10.42
C HIS A 265 8.91 1.59 11.56
N ASP A 266 8.09 1.24 12.56
CA ASP A 266 7.88 2.03 13.79
C ASP A 266 8.06 1.12 15.00
N GLU A 267 9.26 1.19 15.59
CA GLU A 267 9.66 0.37 16.73
C GLU A 267 8.84 0.62 18.01
N LEU A 268 8.11 1.74 18.10
CA LEU A 268 7.29 2.08 19.27
C LEU A 268 5.84 1.63 19.10
N ASN A 269 5.21 1.93 17.95
CA ASN A 269 3.79 1.66 17.75
C ASN A 269 3.50 0.41 16.91
N GLY A 270 4.51 -0.12 16.21
CA GLY A 270 4.32 -1.11 15.16
C GLY A 270 4.76 -2.54 15.51
N TYR A 271 5.85 -2.69 16.26
CA TYR A 271 6.39 -4.01 16.62
C TYR A 271 6.17 -4.32 18.11
N VAL A 272 5.61 -5.48 18.44
CA VAL A 272 5.38 -5.90 19.84
C VAL A 272 6.58 -6.71 20.35
N PRO A 273 7.24 -6.31 21.44
CA PRO A 273 8.34 -7.06 22.00
C PRO A 273 7.95 -8.48 22.43
N ALA A 274 8.85 -9.43 22.20
CA ALA A 274 8.73 -10.81 22.69
C ALA A 274 9.04 -10.90 24.19
N GLY A 275 8.65 -12.03 24.81
CA GLY A 275 8.94 -12.33 26.22
C GLY A 275 8.02 -11.69 27.26
N ILE A 276 7.01 -10.92 26.83
CA ILE A 276 5.94 -10.35 27.68
C ILE A 276 4.57 -10.57 27.01
N SER A 277 3.49 -10.52 27.79
CA SER A 277 2.14 -10.61 27.22
C SER A 277 1.82 -9.37 26.37
N TYR A 278 0.85 -9.49 25.46
CA TYR A 278 0.43 -8.37 24.62
C TYR A 278 -0.08 -7.20 25.46
N GLU A 279 -0.86 -7.47 26.51
CA GLU A 279 -1.41 -6.47 27.43
C GLU A 279 -0.30 -5.74 28.18
N ALA A 280 0.71 -6.48 28.68
CA ALA A 280 1.87 -5.91 29.34
C ALA A 280 2.69 -5.03 28.37
N ALA A 281 2.81 -5.44 27.10
CA ALA A 281 3.48 -4.63 26.08
C ALA A 281 2.73 -3.32 25.80
N LEU A 282 1.41 -3.35 25.73
CA LEU A 282 0.58 -2.14 25.55
C LEU A 282 0.73 -1.15 26.70
N GLU A 283 0.86 -1.64 27.93
CA GLU A 283 1.10 -0.78 29.10
C GLU A 283 2.54 -0.26 29.15
N LEU A 284 3.52 -1.11 28.82
CA LEU A 284 4.93 -0.71 28.74
C LEU A 284 5.14 0.41 27.71
N ARG A 285 4.46 0.33 26.55
CA ARG A 285 4.52 1.37 25.51
C ARG A 285 4.17 2.76 26.03
N LYS A 286 3.26 2.86 27.00
CA LYS A 286 2.81 4.13 27.60
C LYS A 286 3.70 4.56 28.75
N SER A 287 4.00 3.62 29.65
CA SER A 287 4.70 3.89 30.91
C SER A 287 6.21 4.07 30.74
N ASN A 288 6.83 3.34 29.81
CA ASN A 288 8.25 3.44 29.50
C ASN A 288 8.54 3.18 28.00
N PRO A 289 8.30 4.17 27.13
CA PRO A 289 8.51 4.06 25.69
C PRO A 289 9.94 3.66 25.30
N GLU A 290 10.95 4.18 26.01
CA GLU A 290 12.37 3.87 25.73
C GLU A 290 12.66 2.38 25.94
N LYS A 291 12.20 1.81 27.05
CA LYS A 291 12.35 0.38 27.30
C LYS A 291 11.58 -0.47 26.30
N TYR A 292 10.39 -0.05 25.91
CA TYR A 292 9.61 -0.72 24.87
C TYR A 292 10.42 -0.80 23.56
N ILE A 293 10.98 0.32 23.12
CA ILE A 293 11.77 0.44 21.89
C ILE A 293 13.00 -0.48 21.95
N GLU A 294 13.74 -0.46 23.07
CA GLU A 294 14.89 -1.34 23.30
C GLU A 294 14.50 -2.82 23.14
N MET A 295 13.40 -3.24 23.76
CA MET A 295 12.92 -4.62 23.67
C MET A 295 12.40 -4.98 22.26
N ALA A 296 11.79 -4.03 21.56
CA ALA A 296 11.35 -4.21 20.17
C ALA A 296 12.55 -4.45 19.24
N TYR A 297 13.65 -3.69 19.39
CA TYR A 297 14.89 -3.92 18.64
C TYR A 297 15.48 -5.32 18.90
N HIS A 298 15.55 -5.75 20.16
CA HIS A 298 16.02 -7.10 20.48
C HIS A 298 15.15 -8.20 19.84
N SER A 299 13.83 -7.98 19.81
CA SER A 299 12.87 -8.91 19.20
C SER A 299 12.98 -8.96 17.68
N MET A 300 13.13 -7.81 17.01
CA MET A 300 13.39 -7.75 15.57
C MET A 300 14.71 -8.41 15.20
N ALA A 301 15.76 -8.27 16.03
CA ALA A 301 17.02 -8.98 15.84
C ALA A 301 16.89 -10.50 15.98
N ALA A 302 16.09 -11.00 16.93
CA ALA A 302 15.81 -12.44 17.07
C ALA A 302 15.00 -12.98 15.88
N HIS A 303 13.99 -12.23 15.45
CA HIS A 303 13.18 -12.52 14.27
C HIS A 303 14.05 -12.67 13.01
N VAL A 304 14.88 -11.66 12.70
CA VAL A 304 15.72 -11.68 11.50
C VAL A 304 16.79 -12.77 11.56
N ARG A 305 17.35 -13.06 12.75
CA ARG A 305 18.24 -14.23 12.92
C ARG A 305 17.55 -15.54 12.56
N ALA A 306 16.30 -15.73 12.96
CA ALA A 306 15.54 -16.92 12.56
C ALA A 306 15.26 -16.95 11.05
N MET A 307 14.96 -15.81 10.42
CA MET A 307 14.79 -15.73 8.96
C MET A 307 16.07 -16.11 8.20
N LEU A 308 17.23 -15.65 8.67
CA LEU A 308 18.55 -15.98 8.11
C LEU A 308 18.86 -17.46 8.24
N GLU A 309 18.60 -18.06 9.40
CA GLU A 309 18.79 -19.49 9.64
C GLU A 309 17.87 -20.35 8.76
N LEU A 310 16.57 -20.01 8.67
CA LEU A 310 15.62 -20.72 7.80
C LEU A 310 16.00 -20.60 6.32
N ARG A 311 16.54 -19.45 5.90
CA ARG A 311 17.10 -19.27 4.56
C ARG A 311 18.29 -20.20 4.32
N GLN A 312 19.23 -20.29 5.25
CA GLN A 312 20.38 -21.21 5.14
C GLN A 312 19.93 -22.68 5.04
N ARG A 313 18.78 -23.01 5.64
CA ARG A 313 18.14 -24.32 5.53
C ARG A 313 17.28 -24.52 4.27
N GLY A 314 17.23 -23.53 3.38
CA GLY A 314 16.61 -23.65 2.06
C GLY A 314 15.29 -22.89 1.86
N ALA A 315 14.81 -22.13 2.84
CA ALA A 315 13.63 -21.28 2.64
C ALA A 315 13.91 -20.15 1.62
N VAL A 316 12.98 -19.93 0.70
CA VAL A 316 13.01 -18.74 -0.16
C VAL A 316 12.58 -17.54 0.68
N THR A 317 13.57 -16.80 1.18
CA THR A 317 13.36 -15.68 2.11
C THR A 317 13.54 -14.33 1.43
N PHE A 318 12.64 -13.39 1.70
CA PHE A 318 12.74 -12.00 1.25
C PHE A 318 12.06 -11.04 2.24
N ASP A 319 12.40 -9.76 2.14
CA ASP A 319 11.79 -8.67 2.91
C ASP A 319 10.60 -8.07 2.13
N TYR A 320 9.49 -7.81 2.83
CA TYR A 320 8.27 -7.28 2.25
C TYR A 320 8.01 -5.80 2.56
N GLY A 321 9.10 -5.02 2.68
CA GLY A 321 9.04 -3.57 2.61
C GLY A 321 8.60 -2.88 3.89
N ASN A 322 8.87 -3.49 5.04
CA ASN A 322 8.61 -2.94 6.38
C ASN A 322 9.89 -2.49 7.12
N ASN A 323 11.05 -2.56 6.45
CA ASN A 323 12.35 -2.18 6.98
C ASN A 323 12.87 -3.05 8.16
N ILE A 324 12.36 -4.28 8.33
CA ILE A 324 12.81 -5.16 9.42
C ILE A 324 14.32 -5.46 9.36
N ARG A 325 14.89 -5.62 8.16
CA ARG A 325 16.34 -5.78 7.96
C ARG A 325 17.12 -4.56 8.43
N GLY A 326 16.63 -3.36 8.14
CA GLY A 326 17.23 -2.10 8.60
C GLY A 326 17.21 -1.98 10.12
N GLN A 327 16.10 -2.36 10.76
CA GLN A 327 16.00 -2.36 12.22
C GLN A 327 16.90 -3.42 12.87
N ALA A 328 16.96 -4.63 12.31
CA ALA A 328 17.85 -5.68 12.79
C ALA A 328 19.34 -5.31 12.66
N LYS A 329 19.72 -4.61 11.57
CA LYS A 329 21.08 -4.08 11.42
C LYS A 329 21.42 -3.06 12.51
N LYS A 330 20.52 -2.13 12.82
CA LYS A 330 20.70 -1.21 13.97
C LYS A 330 20.84 -1.95 15.30
N ALA A 331 20.18 -3.09 15.44
CA ALA A 331 20.27 -3.96 16.61
C ALA A 331 21.48 -4.93 16.60
N GLY A 332 22.42 -4.76 15.65
CA GLY A 332 23.69 -5.51 15.62
C GLY A 332 23.70 -6.77 14.75
N ILE A 333 22.68 -7.00 13.92
CA ILE A 333 22.69 -8.10 12.94
C ILE A 333 23.37 -7.63 11.66
N GLU A 334 24.69 -7.81 11.57
CA GLU A 334 25.52 -7.33 10.45
C GLU A 334 25.05 -7.86 9.08
N ASN A 335 24.65 -9.12 9.03
CA ASN A 335 24.23 -9.80 7.82
C ASN A 335 22.70 -9.78 7.59
N ALA A 336 22.00 -8.80 8.18
CA ALA A 336 20.55 -8.65 8.05
C ALA A 336 20.07 -8.49 6.59
N PHE A 337 20.94 -8.03 5.69
CA PHE A 337 20.63 -7.83 4.27
C PHE A 337 21.01 -9.01 3.37
N ASP A 338 21.36 -10.18 3.92
CA ASP A 338 21.67 -11.39 3.14
C ASP A 338 20.46 -11.96 2.37
N PHE A 339 19.24 -11.49 2.67
CA PHE A 339 18.05 -11.71 1.86
C PHE A 339 17.54 -10.40 1.25
N PRO A 340 17.08 -10.44 -0.02
CA PRO A 340 16.73 -9.23 -0.77
C PRO A 340 15.35 -8.71 -0.39
N GLY A 341 15.08 -7.44 -0.74
CA GLY A 341 13.72 -6.90 -0.78
C GLY A 341 12.93 -7.48 -1.95
N PHE A 342 11.61 -7.61 -1.77
CA PHE A 342 10.72 -8.18 -2.77
C PHE A 342 10.71 -7.42 -4.10
N VAL A 343 10.96 -6.10 -4.08
CA VAL A 343 10.95 -5.31 -5.32
C VAL A 343 12.15 -5.68 -6.19
N GLN A 344 13.35 -5.70 -5.62
CA GLN A 344 14.55 -6.14 -6.32
C GLN A 344 14.40 -7.59 -6.80
N ALA A 345 13.84 -8.46 -5.96
CA ALA A 345 13.76 -9.88 -6.26
C ALA A 345 12.70 -10.25 -7.32
N TYR A 346 11.56 -9.54 -7.35
CA TYR A 346 10.36 -9.99 -8.06
C TYR A 346 9.60 -8.89 -8.83
N VAL A 347 9.48 -7.66 -8.28
CA VAL A 347 8.54 -6.65 -8.82
C VAL A 347 9.17 -5.68 -9.81
N ARG A 348 10.47 -5.38 -9.71
CA ARG A 348 11.14 -4.39 -10.58
C ARG A 348 10.94 -4.61 -12.09
N PRO A 349 10.89 -5.85 -12.62
CA PRO A 349 10.57 -6.09 -14.04
C PRO A 349 9.18 -5.57 -14.45
N LEU A 350 8.21 -5.52 -13.55
CA LEU A 350 6.89 -4.93 -13.78
C LEU A 350 6.97 -3.39 -13.79
N PHE A 351 7.78 -2.81 -12.89
CA PHE A 351 8.02 -1.36 -12.89
C PHE A 351 8.68 -0.88 -14.18
N CYS A 352 9.55 -1.69 -14.80
CA CYS A 352 10.13 -1.40 -16.11
C CYS A 352 9.10 -1.39 -17.26
N GLU A 353 7.88 -1.85 -17.03
CA GLU A 353 6.74 -1.78 -17.96
C GLU A 353 5.71 -0.71 -17.52
N GLY A 354 5.99 0.02 -16.44
CA GLY A 354 5.08 1.01 -15.86
C GLY A 354 3.92 0.38 -15.09
N ARG A 355 3.95 -0.94 -14.86
CA ARG A 355 2.95 -1.65 -14.05
C ARG A 355 3.16 -1.31 -12.59
N GLY A 356 2.07 -1.28 -11.84
CA GLY A 356 2.06 -0.97 -10.41
C GLY A 356 0.63 -0.95 -9.89
N PRO A 357 0.41 -0.60 -8.61
CA PRO A 357 -0.87 -0.77 -7.90
C PRO A 357 -1.94 0.28 -8.29
N PHE A 358 -2.22 0.36 -9.58
CA PHE A 358 -3.30 1.12 -10.18
C PHE A 358 -4.65 0.60 -9.67
N ARG A 359 -5.54 1.52 -9.29
CA ARG A 359 -6.82 1.22 -8.65
C ARG A 359 -7.88 2.22 -9.02
N TRP A 360 -9.13 1.83 -8.84
CA TRP A 360 -10.27 2.74 -8.95
C TRP A 360 -11.36 2.46 -7.93
N VAL A 361 -12.21 3.46 -7.71
CA VAL A 361 -13.26 3.47 -6.69
C VAL A 361 -14.54 4.04 -7.27
N ALA A 362 -15.65 3.32 -7.09
CA ALA A 362 -16.97 3.74 -7.54
C ALA A 362 -17.62 4.68 -6.51
N LEU A 363 -17.72 5.97 -6.85
CA LEU A 363 -18.30 6.97 -5.93
C LEU A 363 -19.80 6.78 -5.69
N SER A 364 -20.47 6.02 -6.57
CA SER A 364 -21.86 5.61 -6.40
C SER A 364 -22.07 4.81 -5.12
N GLY A 365 -21.07 4.04 -4.69
CA GLY A 365 -21.21 3.01 -3.66
C GLY A 365 -21.71 1.67 -4.17
N GLU A 366 -21.90 1.53 -5.48
CA GLU A 366 -22.60 0.40 -6.09
C GLU A 366 -21.59 -0.64 -6.61
N PRO A 367 -21.65 -1.91 -6.13
CA PRO A 367 -20.75 -2.96 -6.58
C PRO A 367 -20.78 -3.22 -8.09
N GLU A 368 -21.94 -3.02 -8.72
CA GLU A 368 -22.14 -3.23 -10.16
C GLU A 368 -21.25 -2.33 -11.02
N ASP A 369 -20.90 -1.12 -10.57
CA ASP A 369 -19.95 -0.26 -11.28
C ASP A 369 -18.55 -0.90 -11.32
N ILE A 370 -18.17 -1.61 -10.25
CA ILE A 370 -16.90 -2.36 -10.22
C ILE A 370 -16.99 -3.61 -11.09
N TYR A 371 -18.10 -4.35 -11.08
CA TYR A 371 -18.24 -5.51 -11.95
C TYR A 371 -18.25 -5.15 -13.43
N ARG A 372 -18.89 -4.04 -13.79
CA ARG A 372 -18.86 -3.51 -15.17
C ARG A 372 -17.45 -3.11 -15.59
N THR A 373 -16.67 -2.51 -14.68
CA THR A 373 -15.27 -2.15 -14.95
C THR A 373 -14.34 -3.36 -14.96
N ASP A 374 -14.62 -4.40 -14.17
CA ASP A 374 -13.93 -5.71 -14.26
C ASP A 374 -14.13 -6.33 -15.66
N GLU A 375 -15.35 -6.27 -16.20
CA GLU A 375 -15.65 -6.72 -17.58
C GLU A 375 -14.91 -5.87 -18.62
N LEU A 376 -14.88 -4.54 -18.45
CA LEU A 376 -14.14 -3.63 -19.32
C LEU A 376 -12.64 -3.96 -19.36
N VAL A 377 -12.03 -4.37 -18.23
CA VAL A 377 -10.62 -4.82 -18.22
C VAL A 377 -10.45 -6.03 -19.15
N LEU A 378 -11.35 -7.01 -19.08
CA LEU A 378 -11.28 -8.23 -19.91
C LEU A 378 -11.56 -7.93 -21.39
N GLU A 379 -12.42 -6.96 -21.70
CA GLU A 379 -12.69 -6.48 -23.05
C GLU A 379 -11.47 -5.79 -23.68
N LEU A 380 -10.79 -4.92 -22.91
CA LEU A 380 -9.71 -4.08 -23.43
C LEU A 380 -8.36 -4.79 -23.51
N PHE A 381 -8.17 -5.83 -22.69
CA PHE A 381 -6.90 -6.56 -22.53
C PHE A 381 -7.11 -8.09 -22.56
N PRO A 382 -7.78 -8.66 -23.59
CA PRO A 382 -8.17 -10.07 -23.60
C PRO A 382 -6.99 -11.06 -23.63
N GLU A 383 -5.84 -10.60 -24.10
CA GLU A 383 -4.62 -11.42 -24.26
C GLU A 383 -3.83 -11.60 -22.95
N ASP A 384 -4.02 -10.73 -21.95
CA ASP A 384 -3.26 -10.81 -20.70
C ASP A 384 -3.89 -11.87 -19.75
N GLN A 385 -3.29 -13.06 -19.77
CA GLN A 385 -3.76 -14.19 -18.97
C GLN A 385 -3.59 -13.99 -17.46
N VAL A 386 -2.56 -13.24 -17.03
CA VAL A 386 -2.32 -12.96 -15.60
C VAL A 386 -3.39 -12.02 -15.10
N LEU A 387 -3.64 -10.95 -15.84
CA LEU A 387 -4.69 -9.99 -15.57
C LEU A 387 -6.09 -10.64 -15.55
N LYS A 388 -6.36 -11.51 -16.52
CA LYS A 388 -7.61 -12.28 -16.57
C LYS A 388 -7.79 -13.14 -15.31
N ARG A 389 -6.76 -13.92 -14.95
CA ARG A 389 -6.79 -14.74 -13.72
C ARG A 389 -6.98 -13.86 -12.48
N TRP A 390 -6.28 -12.74 -12.40
CA TRP A 390 -6.40 -11.78 -11.29
C TRP A 390 -7.84 -11.28 -11.15
N ILE A 391 -8.43 -10.72 -12.22
CA ILE A 391 -9.79 -10.16 -12.17
C ILE A 391 -10.84 -11.22 -11.83
N THR A 392 -10.73 -12.43 -12.39
CA THR A 392 -11.64 -13.54 -12.04
C THR A 392 -11.57 -13.87 -10.55
N LEU A 393 -10.36 -14.07 -10.01
CA LEU A 393 -10.20 -14.39 -8.59
C LEU A 393 -10.59 -13.20 -7.70
N ALA A 394 -10.31 -11.97 -8.11
CA ALA A 394 -10.68 -10.78 -7.36
C ALA A 394 -12.21 -10.62 -7.28
N ARG A 395 -12.95 -10.93 -8.35
CA ARG A 395 -14.43 -10.94 -8.36
C ARG A 395 -15.00 -12.04 -7.45
N GLU A 396 -14.36 -13.22 -7.42
CA GLU A 396 -14.83 -14.34 -6.60
C GLU A 396 -14.50 -14.22 -5.11
N LYS A 397 -13.32 -13.71 -4.77
CA LYS A 397 -12.74 -13.81 -3.43
C LYS A 397 -12.75 -12.51 -2.65
N VAL A 398 -12.70 -11.36 -3.32
CA VAL A 398 -12.53 -10.08 -2.62
C VAL A 398 -13.88 -9.50 -2.22
N LYS A 399 -14.07 -9.34 -0.91
CA LYS A 399 -15.19 -8.56 -0.36
C LYS A 399 -14.82 -7.08 -0.34
N PHE A 400 -15.71 -6.22 -0.84
CA PHE A 400 -15.52 -4.77 -0.78
C PHE A 400 -15.54 -4.27 0.67
N GLN A 401 -14.83 -3.16 0.91
CA GLN A 401 -14.76 -2.46 2.19
C GLN A 401 -15.04 -0.98 1.91
N GLY A 402 -16.09 -0.40 2.49
CA GLY A 402 -16.48 0.98 2.19
C GLY A 402 -17.01 1.14 0.77
N LEU A 403 -16.53 2.13 0.02
CA LEU A 403 -16.85 2.29 -1.40
C LEU A 403 -16.29 1.10 -2.19
N PRO A 404 -17.09 0.46 -3.07
CA PRO A 404 -16.58 -0.58 -3.95
C PRO A 404 -15.39 -0.06 -4.76
N ALA A 405 -14.32 -0.84 -4.77
CA ALA A 405 -13.06 -0.48 -5.36
C ALA A 405 -12.38 -1.72 -5.93
N ARG A 406 -11.47 -1.51 -6.89
CA ARG A 406 -10.67 -2.58 -7.48
C ARG A 406 -9.22 -2.15 -7.59
N ILE A 407 -8.32 -3.08 -7.27
CA ILE A 407 -6.89 -3.00 -7.60
C ILE A 407 -6.65 -3.82 -8.87
N CYS A 408 -5.85 -3.30 -9.79
CA CYS A 408 -5.55 -3.94 -11.05
C CYS A 408 -4.26 -3.35 -11.64
N TRP A 409 -3.18 -4.13 -11.67
CA TRP A 409 -1.86 -3.64 -12.10
C TRP A 409 -1.79 -3.46 -13.62
N LEU A 410 -2.04 -2.24 -14.06
CA LEU A 410 -1.92 -1.80 -15.46
C LEU A 410 -0.64 -1.00 -15.67
N GLY A 411 -0.04 -1.15 -16.86
CA GLY A 411 1.23 -0.56 -17.27
C GLY A 411 1.10 0.70 -18.13
N CYS A 412 2.24 1.15 -18.66
CA CYS A 412 2.29 2.28 -19.58
C CYS A 412 1.51 1.99 -20.88
N GLY A 413 0.57 2.86 -21.23
CA GLY A 413 -0.36 2.69 -22.35
C GLY A 413 -1.62 1.88 -22.03
N GLU A 414 -1.64 1.14 -20.92
CA GLU A 414 -2.84 0.41 -20.46
C GLU A 414 -3.68 1.31 -19.55
N ARG A 415 -3.03 2.09 -18.67
CA ARG A 415 -3.71 2.98 -17.72
C ARG A 415 -4.55 4.07 -18.39
N ASP A 416 -4.00 4.76 -19.39
CA ASP A 416 -4.71 5.83 -20.12
C ASP A 416 -5.85 5.26 -20.98
N LYS A 417 -5.61 4.16 -21.69
CA LYS A 417 -6.65 3.45 -22.46
C LYS A 417 -7.83 3.08 -21.56
N PHE A 418 -7.55 2.48 -20.40
CA PHE A 418 -8.57 2.08 -19.45
C PHE A 418 -9.28 3.27 -18.80
N GLY A 419 -8.52 4.29 -18.35
CA GLY A 419 -9.11 5.47 -17.72
C GLY A 419 -10.03 6.27 -18.64
N VAL A 420 -9.65 6.45 -19.90
CA VAL A 420 -10.52 7.10 -20.91
C VAL A 420 -11.77 6.26 -21.18
N ALA A 421 -11.63 4.94 -21.31
CA ALA A 421 -12.78 4.05 -21.50
C ALA A 421 -13.75 4.06 -20.31
N ILE A 422 -13.26 4.11 -19.06
CA ILE A 422 -14.10 4.33 -17.88
C ILE A 422 -14.89 5.64 -18.01
N ASN A 423 -14.22 6.72 -18.40
CA ASN A 423 -14.87 8.01 -18.55
C ASN A 423 -16.00 7.97 -19.59
N GLU A 424 -15.81 7.24 -20.69
CA GLU A 424 -16.88 7.00 -21.65
C GLU A 424 -18.07 6.23 -21.07
N LEU A 425 -17.83 5.22 -20.21
CA LEU A 425 -18.91 4.50 -19.54
C LEU A 425 -19.69 5.39 -18.56
N VAL A 426 -19.01 6.29 -17.84
CA VAL A 426 -19.69 7.31 -17.01
C VAL A 426 -20.53 8.24 -17.89
N ALA A 427 -19.98 8.71 -19.02
CA ALA A 427 -20.70 9.59 -19.94
C ALA A 427 -21.96 8.95 -20.55
N LYS A 428 -21.91 7.63 -20.81
CA LYS A 428 -23.04 6.83 -21.31
C LYS A 428 -24.06 6.48 -20.23
N GLY A 429 -23.74 6.69 -18.95
CA GLY A 429 -24.57 6.25 -17.83
C GLY A 429 -24.56 4.75 -17.58
N GLU A 430 -23.60 4.01 -18.16
CA GLU A 430 -23.37 2.60 -17.82
C GLU A 430 -22.79 2.44 -16.41
N LEU A 431 -22.06 3.46 -15.94
CA LEU A 431 -21.63 3.60 -14.54
C LEU A 431 -22.48 4.65 -13.84
N LYS A 432 -22.96 4.34 -12.63
CA LYS A 432 -24.00 5.14 -11.94
C LYS A 432 -23.50 6.49 -11.40
N ALA A 433 -22.20 6.65 -11.22
CA ALA A 433 -21.56 7.90 -10.81
C ALA A 433 -20.09 7.93 -11.28
N PRO A 434 -19.40 9.07 -11.15
CA PRO A 434 -17.98 9.17 -11.46
C PRO A 434 -17.10 8.17 -10.72
N ILE A 435 -16.00 7.81 -11.37
CA ILE A 435 -15.00 6.87 -10.85
C ILE A 435 -13.75 7.65 -10.46
N VAL A 436 -13.26 7.39 -9.24
CA VAL A 436 -11.94 7.84 -8.81
C VAL A 436 -10.90 6.85 -9.30
N ILE A 437 -9.83 7.32 -9.92
CA ILE A 437 -8.71 6.51 -10.40
C ILE A 437 -7.43 7.00 -9.74
N GLY A 438 -6.70 6.10 -9.10
CA GLY A 438 -5.45 6.43 -8.42
C GLY A 438 -4.57 5.21 -8.26
N ARG A 439 -3.68 5.25 -7.27
CA ARG A 439 -2.74 4.18 -6.96
C ARG A 439 -2.16 4.32 -5.55
N ASP A 440 -1.39 3.33 -5.14
CA ASP A 440 -0.44 3.50 -4.04
C ASP A 440 0.67 4.50 -4.43
N HIS A 441 1.42 4.99 -3.44
CA HIS A 441 2.65 5.73 -3.67
C HIS A 441 3.83 4.81 -4.01
N LEU A 442 3.72 3.52 -3.71
CA LEU A 442 4.54 2.47 -4.31
C LEU A 442 4.13 2.34 -5.77
N ASP A 443 4.94 2.85 -6.69
CA ASP A 443 4.76 2.67 -8.13
C ASP A 443 6.08 2.92 -8.87
N CYS A 444 6.12 2.55 -10.15
CA CYS A 444 7.30 2.58 -11.01
C CYS A 444 8.05 3.92 -11.05
N GLY A 445 7.39 5.06 -10.85
CA GLY A 445 8.00 6.40 -10.98
C GLY A 445 7.84 7.30 -9.77
N SER A 446 7.21 6.82 -8.69
CA SER A 446 6.68 7.72 -7.66
C SER A 446 7.33 7.56 -6.29
N VAL A 447 8.43 6.83 -6.16
CA VAL A 447 9.08 6.57 -4.87
C VAL A 447 10.60 6.43 -4.99
N ALA A 448 11.30 6.99 -4.01
CA ALA A 448 12.69 6.70 -3.68
C ALA A 448 12.72 6.09 -2.26
N SER A 449 13.22 4.87 -2.15
CA SER A 449 13.21 4.06 -0.92
C SER A 449 14.28 2.95 -1.00
N PRO A 450 15.52 3.23 -0.58
CA PRO A 450 16.66 2.33 -0.73
C PRO A 450 16.54 0.96 -0.05
N ASN A 451 15.64 0.83 0.94
CA ASN A 451 15.39 -0.43 1.64
C ASN A 451 14.15 -1.17 1.11
N ARG A 452 13.55 -0.69 -0.01
CA ARG A 452 12.34 -1.28 -0.61
C ARG A 452 12.30 -1.10 -2.12
N GLU A 453 11.61 -0.09 -2.65
CA GLU A 453 11.33 0.00 -4.10
C GLU A 453 12.57 0.24 -4.94
N THR A 454 13.51 1.02 -4.42
CA THR A 454 14.72 1.42 -5.13
C THR A 454 15.97 0.72 -4.59
N GLU A 455 15.79 -0.40 -3.86
CA GLU A 455 16.89 -1.21 -3.34
C GLU A 455 17.72 -1.86 -4.46
N GLY A 456 19.01 -1.58 -4.52
CA GLY A 456 19.92 -2.14 -5.50
C GLY A 456 19.54 -1.76 -6.93
N MET A 457 19.38 -0.46 -7.20
CA MET A 457 19.27 0.03 -8.58
C MET A 457 20.54 -0.37 -9.36
N ARG A 458 20.39 -0.69 -10.66
CA ARG A 458 21.49 -1.21 -11.49
C ARG A 458 22.69 -0.26 -11.56
N ASP A 459 22.44 1.04 -11.45
CA ASP A 459 23.42 2.13 -11.49
C ASP A 459 23.78 2.68 -10.10
N GLY A 460 23.22 2.12 -9.02
CA GLY A 460 23.41 2.60 -7.64
C GLY A 460 22.63 3.87 -7.28
N SER A 461 21.63 4.27 -8.08
CA SER A 461 20.80 5.47 -7.86
C SER A 461 19.74 5.35 -6.76
N ASP A 462 19.86 4.38 -5.86
CA ASP A 462 18.87 3.97 -4.86
C ASP A 462 18.25 5.16 -4.09
N ALA A 463 19.09 6.10 -3.66
CA ALA A 463 18.71 7.21 -2.78
C ALA A 463 18.27 8.50 -3.50
N ILE A 464 18.25 8.52 -4.85
CA ILE A 464 17.88 9.72 -5.61
C ILE A 464 16.37 9.99 -5.46
N ALA A 465 16.03 11.04 -4.72
CA ALA A 465 14.66 11.44 -4.43
C ALA A 465 14.08 12.51 -5.39
N ASP A 466 14.78 12.86 -6.47
CA ASP A 466 14.26 13.80 -7.47
C ASP A 466 13.03 13.25 -8.19
N TRP A 467 13.04 11.95 -8.53
CA TRP A 467 11.99 11.27 -9.28
C TRP A 467 10.58 11.37 -8.67
N PRO A 468 10.35 11.08 -7.38
CA PRO A 468 9.02 11.27 -6.78
C PRO A 468 8.57 12.73 -6.76
N ILE A 469 9.49 13.69 -6.61
CA ILE A 469 9.16 15.13 -6.68
C ILE A 469 8.73 15.50 -8.11
N LEU A 470 9.50 15.06 -9.12
CA LEU A 470 9.14 15.24 -10.53
C LEU A 470 7.82 14.57 -10.88
N ASN A 471 7.54 13.38 -10.35
CA ASN A 471 6.25 12.70 -10.53
C ASN A 471 5.08 13.55 -10.00
N ALA A 472 5.20 14.10 -8.78
CA ALA A 472 4.17 14.96 -8.21
C ALA A 472 3.96 16.24 -9.05
N LEU A 473 5.04 16.94 -9.38
CA LEU A 473 4.98 18.17 -10.18
C LEU A 473 4.36 17.90 -11.55
N LEU A 474 4.79 16.82 -12.22
CA LEU A 474 4.30 16.42 -13.53
C LEU A 474 2.81 16.07 -13.50
N ASN A 475 2.36 15.32 -12.49
CA ASN A 475 0.95 14.98 -12.32
C ASN A 475 0.09 16.21 -12.03
N ALA A 476 0.60 17.17 -11.25
CA ALA A 476 -0.09 18.42 -10.96
C ALA A 476 -0.31 19.25 -12.23
N VAL A 477 0.72 19.43 -13.07
CA VAL A 477 0.60 20.18 -14.33
C VAL A 477 -0.13 19.38 -15.43
N SER A 478 -0.19 18.05 -15.32
CA SER A 478 -0.94 17.19 -16.24
C SER A 478 -2.45 17.22 -16.00
N GLY A 479 -2.89 17.68 -14.82
CA GLY A 479 -4.29 17.91 -14.47
C GLY A 479 -4.95 16.83 -13.63
N ALA A 480 -4.19 16.15 -12.76
CA ALA A 480 -4.74 15.25 -11.74
C ALA A 480 -5.72 16.00 -10.83
N SER A 481 -6.68 15.28 -10.22
CA SER A 481 -7.67 15.87 -9.31
C SER A 481 -7.07 16.25 -7.97
N TRP A 482 -6.17 15.42 -7.43
CA TRP A 482 -5.29 15.79 -6.32
C TRP A 482 -3.95 15.08 -6.41
N VAL A 483 -2.93 15.72 -5.83
CA VAL A 483 -1.54 15.24 -5.83
C VAL A 483 -0.98 15.35 -4.43
N SER A 484 -0.13 14.38 -4.06
CA SER A 484 0.49 14.33 -2.74
C SER A 484 1.99 14.05 -2.81
N VAL A 485 2.76 14.63 -1.88
CA VAL A 485 4.14 14.27 -1.58
C VAL A 485 4.25 13.92 -0.10
N HIS A 486 4.73 12.73 0.19
CA HIS A 486 4.82 12.20 1.54
C HIS A 486 6.23 11.69 1.82
N HIS A 487 6.56 11.64 3.10
CA HIS A 487 7.85 11.15 3.60
C HIS A 487 7.68 10.04 4.64
N GLY A 488 8.50 9.00 4.48
CA GLY A 488 8.66 7.86 5.38
C GLY A 488 7.65 6.72 5.22
N GLY A 489 6.74 6.75 4.25
CA GLY A 489 5.68 5.75 4.10
C GLY A 489 6.19 4.32 3.95
N GLY A 490 5.86 3.51 4.95
CA GLY A 490 6.04 2.07 5.03
C GLY A 490 7.45 1.60 5.41
N VAL A 491 8.50 2.39 5.20
CA VAL A 491 9.86 2.08 5.72
C VAL A 491 10.24 2.92 6.94
N GLY A 492 9.50 3.99 7.25
CA GLY A 492 9.70 4.86 8.40
C GLY A 492 10.31 6.22 8.03
N ILE A 493 10.20 7.19 8.94
CA ILE A 493 10.73 8.56 8.76
C ILE A 493 12.22 8.51 8.44
N GLY A 494 12.64 9.28 7.43
CA GLY A 494 14.02 9.37 6.96
C GLY A 494 14.38 8.41 5.83
N LEU A 495 13.52 7.44 5.51
CA LEU A 495 13.91 6.31 4.65
C LEU A 495 13.19 6.26 3.30
N SER A 496 12.20 7.12 3.05
CA SER A 496 11.57 7.21 1.73
C SER A 496 10.92 8.55 1.44
N ILE A 497 11.00 9.00 0.19
CA ILE A 497 10.21 10.13 -0.34
C ILE A 497 9.36 9.59 -1.50
N HIS A 498 8.08 9.93 -1.53
CA HIS A 498 7.18 9.38 -2.53
C HIS A 498 5.94 10.23 -2.79
N ALA A 499 5.36 10.06 -3.97
CA ALA A 499 4.24 10.84 -4.47
C ALA A 499 3.01 9.98 -4.79
N GLY A 500 1.83 10.55 -4.55
CA GLY A 500 0.54 10.01 -4.97
C GLY A 500 -0.12 10.93 -5.98
N GLN A 501 -0.93 10.33 -6.84
CA GLN A 501 -1.84 11.07 -7.72
C GLN A 501 -3.19 10.36 -7.73
N VAL A 502 -4.24 11.17 -7.86
CA VAL A 502 -5.59 10.68 -8.10
C VAL A 502 -6.29 11.60 -9.09
N ILE A 503 -7.05 11.00 -10.00
CA ILE A 503 -7.82 11.68 -11.04
C ILE A 503 -9.25 11.14 -11.07
N VAL A 504 -10.21 11.99 -11.45
CA VAL A 504 -11.64 11.65 -11.49
C VAL A 504 -12.08 11.52 -12.95
N ALA A 505 -12.74 10.41 -13.26
CA ALA A 505 -13.45 10.18 -14.50
C ALA A 505 -14.93 10.52 -14.28
N ASP A 506 -15.34 11.73 -14.66
CA ASP A 506 -16.69 12.26 -14.44
C ASP A 506 -17.59 12.26 -15.69
N GLY A 507 -17.10 11.66 -16.78
CA GLY A 507 -17.81 11.56 -18.05
C GLY A 507 -17.65 12.78 -18.95
N THR A 508 -16.94 13.83 -18.51
CA THR A 508 -16.76 15.03 -19.33
C THR A 508 -15.66 14.84 -20.39
N PRO A 509 -15.72 15.56 -21.53
CA PRO A 509 -14.63 15.60 -22.50
C PRO A 509 -13.35 16.18 -21.89
N GLU A 510 -13.47 17.12 -20.95
CA GLU A 510 -12.33 17.69 -20.22
C GLU A 510 -11.62 16.63 -19.38
N ALA A 511 -12.36 15.80 -18.64
CA ALA A 511 -11.80 14.70 -17.88
C ALA A 511 -11.08 13.68 -18.77
N ALA A 512 -11.61 13.37 -19.96
CA ALA A 512 -10.93 12.48 -20.91
C ALA A 512 -9.52 12.98 -21.29
N GLU A 513 -9.38 14.29 -21.54
CA GLU A 513 -8.08 14.91 -21.86
C GLU A 513 -7.10 14.91 -20.68
N ARG A 514 -7.60 15.11 -19.45
CA ARG A 514 -6.80 15.00 -18.23
C ARG A 514 -6.35 13.57 -17.99
N LEU A 515 -7.28 12.61 -18.10
CA LEU A 515 -7.04 11.18 -17.91
C LEU A 515 -5.96 10.69 -18.86
N LYS A 516 -6.07 11.02 -20.15
CA LYS A 516 -5.07 10.68 -21.14
C LYS A 516 -3.69 11.21 -20.76
N ARG A 517 -3.58 12.47 -20.35
CA ARG A 517 -2.30 13.09 -19.96
C ARG A 517 -1.73 12.50 -18.68
N VAL A 518 -2.48 12.52 -17.58
CA VAL A 518 -2.04 12.05 -16.26
C VAL A 518 -1.68 10.56 -16.33
N LEU A 519 -2.54 9.73 -16.91
CA LEU A 519 -2.32 8.28 -16.94
C LEU A 519 -1.30 7.83 -18.01
N THR A 520 -0.85 8.74 -18.88
CA THR A 520 0.35 8.54 -19.71
C THR A 520 1.61 8.95 -18.95
N ASN A 521 1.60 10.14 -18.35
CA ASN A 521 2.77 10.76 -17.74
C ASN A 521 3.19 10.09 -16.43
N ASP A 522 2.21 9.67 -15.62
CA ASP A 522 2.43 9.03 -14.31
C ASP A 522 3.22 7.71 -14.41
N PRO A 523 2.82 6.71 -15.23
CA PRO A 523 3.68 5.56 -15.49
C PRO A 523 4.88 5.91 -16.38
N GLY A 524 4.75 6.91 -17.27
CA GLY A 524 5.80 7.32 -18.20
C GLY A 524 7.08 7.81 -17.51
N ILE A 525 6.95 8.57 -16.41
CA ILE A 525 8.13 8.97 -15.61
C ILE A 525 8.79 7.77 -14.92
N GLY A 526 8.04 6.71 -14.60
CA GLY A 526 8.59 5.45 -14.11
C GLY A 526 9.38 4.68 -15.16
N ILE A 527 8.93 4.70 -16.41
CA ILE A 527 9.71 4.18 -17.54
C ILE A 527 10.99 4.98 -17.71
N ALA A 528 10.91 6.32 -17.71
CA ALA A 528 12.07 7.18 -17.85
C ALA A 528 13.11 6.93 -16.74
N ARG A 529 12.67 6.86 -15.48
CA ARG A 529 13.51 6.57 -14.30
C ARG A 529 14.28 5.26 -14.45
N HIS A 530 13.61 4.18 -14.84
CA HIS A 530 14.25 2.87 -14.96
C HIS A 530 15.11 2.76 -16.24
N ALA A 531 14.74 3.45 -17.31
CA ALA A 531 15.58 3.53 -18.51
C ALA A 531 16.88 4.30 -18.22
N ASP A 532 16.79 5.40 -17.47
CA ASP A 532 17.94 6.19 -17.01
C ASP A 532 18.91 5.35 -16.16
N ALA A 533 18.37 4.54 -15.25
CA ALA A 533 19.14 3.57 -14.47
C ALA A 533 19.68 2.37 -15.29
N GLY A 534 19.44 2.33 -16.60
CA GLY A 534 20.02 1.34 -17.51
C GLY A 534 19.29 0.00 -17.55
N TYR A 535 18.02 -0.09 -17.16
CA TYR A 535 17.25 -1.32 -17.31
C TYR A 535 16.81 -1.51 -18.77
N GLU A 536 17.33 -2.55 -19.44
CA GLU A 536 17.03 -2.85 -20.86
C GLU A 536 15.54 -2.99 -21.14
N LYS A 537 14.80 -3.63 -20.22
CA LYS A 537 13.34 -3.76 -20.32
C LYS A 537 12.64 -2.39 -20.35
N ALA A 538 13.08 -1.44 -19.51
CA ALA A 538 12.53 -0.09 -19.50
C ALA A 538 12.89 0.70 -20.76
N ILE A 539 14.12 0.55 -21.27
CA ILE A 539 14.56 1.14 -22.55
C ILE A 539 13.70 0.60 -23.70
N HIS A 540 13.42 -0.70 -23.73
CA HIS A 540 12.53 -1.31 -24.72
C HIS A 540 11.09 -0.76 -24.59
N THR A 541 10.54 -0.73 -23.38
CA THR A 541 9.21 -0.15 -23.13
C THR A 541 9.14 1.32 -23.57
N ALA A 542 10.17 2.12 -23.29
CA ALA A 542 10.23 3.52 -23.68
C ALA A 542 10.11 3.68 -25.21
N LYS A 543 10.87 2.88 -25.96
CA LYS A 543 10.80 2.85 -27.44
C LYS A 543 9.43 2.38 -27.93
N ALA A 544 8.90 1.29 -27.37
CA ALA A 544 7.63 0.69 -27.80
C ALA A 544 6.40 1.58 -27.51
N LYS A 545 6.43 2.33 -26.39
CA LYS A 545 5.31 3.19 -25.95
C LYS A 545 5.51 4.67 -26.31
N GLY A 546 6.62 5.03 -26.95
CA GLY A 546 6.91 6.39 -27.36
C GLY A 546 7.26 7.35 -26.20
N VAL A 547 7.75 6.82 -25.08
CA VAL A 547 8.24 7.64 -23.96
C VAL A 547 9.57 8.27 -24.39
N ARG A 548 9.57 9.61 -24.53
CA ARG A 548 10.75 10.35 -24.97
C ARG A 548 11.70 10.58 -23.79
N VAL A 549 12.82 9.87 -23.79
CA VAL A 549 13.90 10.02 -22.80
C VAL A 549 15.11 10.66 -23.51
N PRO A 550 15.39 11.96 -23.30
CA PRO A 550 16.36 12.70 -24.12
C PRO A 550 17.77 12.13 -24.13
N MET A 551 18.22 11.56 -23.01
CA MET A 551 19.56 10.99 -22.84
C MET A 551 19.54 9.46 -22.76
N MET A 552 18.49 8.81 -23.30
CA MET A 552 18.38 7.35 -23.26
C MET A 552 19.62 6.71 -23.88
N ARG A 553 20.40 6.02 -23.05
CA ARG A 553 21.57 5.26 -23.52
C ARG A 553 21.05 4.11 -24.39
N ILE A 554 21.57 4.00 -25.60
CA ILE A 554 21.17 3.00 -26.60
C ILE A 554 21.74 1.63 -26.22
#